data_AF-A0A0L7RF79-F1
#
_entry.id   AF-A0A0L7RF79-F1
#
_cell.length_a   1.000
_cell.length_b   1.000
_cell.length_c   1.000
_cell.angle_alpha   90.00
_cell.angle_beta   90.00
_cell.angle_gamma   90.00
#
_symmetry.space_group_name_H-M   'P 1'
#
loop_
_entity.id
_entity.type
_entity.pdbx_description
1 polymer ?
#
loop_
_entity_poly.entity_id
_entity_poly.type
_entity_poly.pdbx_seq_one_letter_code
_entity_poly.pdbx_strand_id
1 'polypeptide(L)'
;MHLSVKSAVMSFWILSILTYPTVGIVVDKEFIYFPDQADYIKLSSVKCPSNLILWPGNRRCYREGEQGPCDIGRVLTMDKRFLKPSCKAEDSK
;
A
#
# COMPACT_ATOMS: atom_id res chain seq x y z
N MET A 1 52.28 26.12 20.87
CA MET A 1 51.77 25.04 20.00
C MET A 1 50.35 24.64 20.42
N HIS A 2 49.30 25.40 20.07
CA HIS A 2 47.91 24.93 20.21
C HIS A 2 46.86 25.76 19.43
N LEU A 3 47.23 26.38 18.31
CA LEU A 3 46.30 27.24 17.56
C LEU A 3 46.36 27.06 16.02
N SER A 4 46.71 25.85 15.55
CA SER A 4 46.66 25.52 14.12
C SER A 4 46.05 24.15 13.80
N VAL A 5 45.43 23.46 14.79
CA VAL A 5 44.82 22.13 14.58
C VAL A 5 43.29 22.19 14.51
N LYS A 6 42.65 23.22 15.09
CA LYS A 6 41.17 23.34 15.04
C LYS A 6 40.63 23.76 13.67
N SER A 7 41.44 24.46 12.86
CA SER A 7 41.03 24.94 11.53
C SER A 7 40.96 23.80 10.50
N ALA A 8 41.92 22.87 10.53
CA ALA A 8 41.96 21.72 9.62
C ALA A 8 40.87 20.67 9.93
N VAL A 9 40.47 20.53 11.20
CA VAL A 9 39.41 19.59 11.57
C VAL A 9 38.05 20.12 11.10
N MET A 10 37.79 21.43 11.27
CA MET A 10 36.57 22.09 10.78
C MET A 10 36.42 22.02 9.25
N SER A 11 37.49 22.18 8.49
CA SER A 11 37.43 22.05 7.03
C SER A 11 37.18 20.61 6.57
N PHE A 12 37.67 19.60 7.30
CA PHE A 12 37.35 18.20 7.02
C PHE A 12 35.87 17.86 7.28
N TRP A 13 35.24 18.45 8.32
CA TRP A 13 33.78 18.37 8.52
C TRP A 13 33.01 19.05 7.38
N ILE A 14 33.49 20.19 6.88
CA ILE A 14 32.84 20.93 5.78
C ILE A 14 32.95 20.17 4.45
N LEU A 15 34.10 19.54 4.15
CA LEU A 15 34.28 18.71 2.95
C LEU A 15 33.53 17.38 3.01
N SER A 16 33.37 16.79 4.19
CA SER A 16 32.58 15.56 4.34
C SER A 16 31.08 15.78 4.19
N ILE A 17 30.56 16.98 4.50
CA ILE A 17 29.16 17.35 4.19
C ILE A 17 28.90 17.42 2.67
N LEU A 18 29.90 17.81 1.87
CA LEU A 18 29.77 17.95 0.41
C LEU A 18 29.91 16.62 -0.38
N THR A 19 30.40 15.54 0.25
CA THR A 19 30.54 14.23 -0.38
C THR A 19 29.58 13.18 0.16
N TYR A 20 28.65 13.55 1.05
CA TYR A 20 27.55 12.65 1.37
C TYR A 20 26.78 12.41 0.07
N PRO A 21 26.70 11.16 -0.44
CA PRO A 21 25.64 10.85 -1.35
C PRO A 21 24.38 11.19 -0.56
N THR A 22 23.61 12.15 -1.05
CA THR A 22 22.20 12.23 -0.66
C THR A 22 21.68 10.87 -1.06
N VAL A 23 21.61 9.97 -0.07
CA VAL A 23 20.94 8.70 -0.21
C VAL A 23 19.57 9.10 -0.71
N GLY A 24 19.36 8.91 -2.02
CA GLY A 24 18.13 9.27 -2.67
C GLY A 24 17.06 8.63 -1.80
N ILE A 25 16.10 9.45 -1.36
CA ILE A 25 14.91 8.91 -0.74
C ILE A 25 14.37 7.94 -1.78
N VAL A 26 14.56 6.65 -1.54
CA VAL A 26 13.72 5.65 -2.16
C VAL A 26 12.36 6.03 -1.63
N VAL A 27 11.59 6.75 -2.44
CA VAL A 27 10.15 6.86 -2.23
C VAL A 27 9.73 5.40 -2.33
N ASP A 28 9.67 4.75 -1.17
CA ASP A 28 9.07 3.45 -1.09
C ASP A 28 7.72 3.65 -1.74
N LYS A 29 7.43 2.78 -2.71
CA LYS A 29 6.26 2.87 -3.58
C LYS A 29 5.05 2.44 -2.78
N GLU A 30 4.95 2.89 -1.53
CA GLU A 30 3.83 2.76 -0.63
C GLU A 30 2.78 3.77 -1.09
N PHE A 31 2.21 3.39 -2.23
CA PHE A 31 0.80 3.47 -2.49
C PHE A 31 0.22 4.89 -2.61
N ILE A 32 0.30 5.42 -3.83
CA ILE A 32 -0.61 6.47 -4.30
C ILE A 32 -2.00 5.82 -4.42
N TYR A 33 -2.71 5.69 -3.29
CA TYR A 33 -4.13 5.36 -3.27
C TYR A 33 -4.92 6.60 -3.66
N PHE A 34 -5.93 6.43 -4.52
CA PHE A 34 -7.00 7.41 -4.59
C PHE A 34 -7.79 7.37 -3.26
N PRO A 35 -8.31 8.50 -2.74
CA PRO A 35 -8.95 8.56 -1.43
C PRO A 35 -10.08 7.53 -1.26
N ASP A 36 -10.78 7.19 -2.34
CA ASP A 36 -11.84 6.18 -2.34
C ASP A 36 -11.33 4.75 -2.08
N GLN A 37 -10.09 4.43 -2.47
CA GLN A 37 -9.48 3.13 -2.24
C GLN A 37 -9.07 2.96 -0.77
N ALA A 38 -8.46 4.01 -0.18
CA ALA A 38 -8.01 3.99 1.21
C ALA A 38 -9.20 3.82 2.17
N ASP A 39 -10.31 4.50 1.90
CA ASP A 39 -11.53 4.40 2.71
C ASP A 39 -12.14 3.00 2.65
N TYR A 40 -12.19 2.38 1.46
CA TYR A 40 -12.70 1.02 1.32
C TYR A 40 -11.84 0.02 2.10
N ILE A 41 -10.51 0.10 1.98
CA ILE A 41 -9.58 -0.80 2.68
C ILE A 41 -9.72 -0.66 4.20
N LYS A 42 -9.73 0.58 4.70
CA LYS A 42 -9.93 0.88 6.13
C LYS A 42 -11.25 0.34 6.64
N LEU A 43 -12.31 0.49 5.85
CA LEU A 43 -13.62 0.02 6.25
C LEU A 43 -13.68 -1.52 6.23
N SER A 44 -13.13 -2.15 5.20
CA SER A 44 -13.10 -3.61 5.06
C SER A 44 -12.32 -4.25 6.21
N SER A 45 -11.18 -3.67 6.60
CA SER A 45 -10.35 -4.20 7.71
C SER A 45 -11.04 -4.10 9.08
N VAL A 46 -11.93 -3.13 9.27
CA VAL A 46 -12.71 -2.97 10.51
C VAL A 46 -13.96 -3.85 10.53
N LYS A 47 -14.60 -4.07 9.38
CA LYS A 47 -15.92 -4.72 9.30
C LYS A 47 -15.86 -6.22 8.99
N CYS A 48 -14.82 -6.68 8.31
CA CYS A 48 -14.73 -8.06 7.84
C CYS A 48 -13.53 -8.79 8.47
N PRO A 49 -13.68 -10.09 8.83
CA PRO A 49 -12.56 -10.97 9.15
C PRO A 49 -11.54 -11.05 8.01
N SER A 50 -10.30 -11.39 8.38
CA SER A 50 -9.21 -11.63 7.45
C SER A 50 -9.51 -12.85 6.58
N ASN A 51 -9.84 -12.63 5.29
CA ASN A 51 -10.25 -13.58 4.23
C ASN A 51 -11.65 -13.32 3.65
N LEU A 52 -12.40 -12.35 4.17
CA LEU A 52 -13.68 -11.96 3.60
C LEU A 52 -13.58 -10.61 2.89
N ILE A 53 -14.37 -10.47 1.82
CA ILE A 53 -14.50 -9.30 0.98
C ILE A 53 -15.79 -8.55 1.38
N LEU A 54 -15.67 -7.27 1.71
CA LEU A 54 -16.81 -6.41 1.99
C LEU A 54 -17.54 -6.01 0.69
N TRP A 55 -18.83 -6.32 0.56
CA TRP A 55 -19.63 -5.83 -0.55
C TRP A 55 -20.21 -4.44 -0.23
N PRO A 56 -19.92 -3.39 -1.01
CA PRO A 56 -20.35 -2.03 -0.70
C PRO A 56 -21.86 -1.87 -0.74
N GLY A 57 -22.57 -2.60 -1.63
CA GLY A 57 -24.00 -2.44 -1.85
C GLY A 57 -24.88 -2.86 -0.67
N ASN A 58 -24.46 -3.84 0.13
CA ASN A 58 -25.24 -4.34 1.27
C ASN A 58 -24.45 -4.40 2.58
N ARG A 59 -23.16 -3.99 2.56
CA ARG A 59 -22.28 -3.93 3.73
C ARG A 59 -22.03 -5.29 4.39
N ARG A 60 -22.19 -6.39 3.66
CA ARG A 60 -21.93 -7.75 4.11
C ARG A 60 -20.58 -8.25 3.63
N CYS A 61 -20.01 -9.21 4.37
CA CYS A 61 -18.75 -9.84 4.05
C CYS A 61 -19.00 -11.19 3.39
N TYR A 62 -18.26 -11.49 2.32
CA TYR A 62 -18.39 -12.71 1.53
C TYR A 62 -17.02 -13.34 1.32
N ARG A 63 -16.95 -14.66 1.15
CA ARG A 63 -15.68 -15.32 0.85
C ARG A 63 -15.26 -15.04 -0.58
N GLU A 64 -13.96 -14.85 -0.78
CA GLU A 64 -13.37 -14.79 -2.10
C GLU A 64 -13.48 -16.16 -2.80
N GLY A 65 -13.82 -16.17 -4.08
CA GLY A 65 -14.04 -17.37 -4.89
C GLY A 65 -15.44 -17.99 -4.76
N GLU A 66 -16.29 -17.52 -3.85
CA GLU A 66 -17.70 -17.93 -3.77
C GLU A 66 -18.59 -16.96 -4.56
N GLN A 67 -19.81 -17.39 -4.90
CA GLN A 67 -20.76 -16.55 -5.66
C GLN A 67 -21.08 -15.23 -4.94
N GLY A 68 -21.38 -15.30 -3.64
CA GLY A 68 -21.70 -14.12 -2.84
C GLY A 68 -22.83 -13.26 -3.46
N PRO A 69 -22.62 -11.94 -3.63
CA PRO A 69 -23.61 -11.03 -4.22
C PRO A 69 -23.59 -11.00 -5.75
N CYS A 70 -22.76 -11.84 -6.40
CA CYS A 70 -22.66 -11.90 -7.85
C CYS A 70 -23.81 -12.72 -8.47
N ASP A 71 -24.06 -12.46 -9.75
CA ASP A 71 -25.00 -13.25 -10.54
C ASP A 71 -24.55 -14.71 -10.66
N ILE A 72 -25.49 -15.60 -10.98
CA ILE A 72 -25.26 -17.03 -11.16
C ILE A 72 -24.16 -17.25 -12.21
N GLY A 73 -23.22 -18.17 -11.93
CA GLY A 73 -22.07 -18.47 -12.79
C GLY A 73 -20.91 -17.46 -12.67
N ARG A 74 -20.95 -16.58 -11.68
CA ARG A 74 -19.88 -15.63 -11.36
C ARG A 74 -19.46 -15.78 -9.91
N VAL A 75 -18.18 -15.54 -9.65
CA VAL A 75 -17.57 -15.59 -8.32
C VAL A 75 -17.04 -14.22 -7.92
N LEU A 76 -17.12 -13.94 -6.62
CA LEU A 76 -16.59 -12.73 -6.02
C LEU A 76 -15.07 -12.83 -5.89
N THR A 77 -14.37 -11.81 -6.38
CA THR A 77 -12.91 -11.70 -6.33
C THR A 77 -12.50 -10.30 -5.87
N MET A 78 -11.30 -10.17 -5.30
CA MET A 78 -10.72 -8.85 -5.05
C MET A 78 -9.91 -8.41 -6.27
N ASP A 79 -10.30 -7.29 -6.90
CA ASP A 79 -9.47 -6.67 -7.93
C ASP A 79 -8.27 -6.01 -7.24
N LYS A 80 -7.08 -6.63 -7.35
CA LYS A 80 -5.86 -6.15 -6.69
C LYS A 80 -5.34 -4.83 -7.25
N ARG A 81 -5.77 -4.42 -8.45
CA ARG A 81 -5.35 -3.16 -9.08
C ARG A 81 -6.15 -1.98 -8.52
N PHE A 82 -7.45 -2.17 -8.34
CA PHE A 82 -8.35 -1.12 -7.87
C PHE A 82 -8.74 -1.26 -6.40
N LEU A 83 -8.41 -2.39 -5.78
CA LEU A 83 -8.74 -2.79 -4.41
C LEU A 83 -10.23 -2.66 -4.13
N LYS A 84 -11.01 -3.21 -5.06
CA LYS A 84 -12.46 -3.21 -5.04
C LYS A 84 -12.98 -4.64 -5.29
N PRO A 85 -14.14 -4.98 -4.73
CA PRO A 85 -14.77 -6.25 -5.02
C PRO A 85 -15.25 -6.28 -6.47
N SER A 86 -14.99 -7.39 -7.16
CA SER A 86 -15.37 -7.59 -8.55
C SER A 86 -15.92 -9.00 -8.75
N CYS A 87 -16.98 -9.11 -9.53
CA CYS A 87 -17.48 -10.41 -9.98
C CYS A 87 -16.72 -10.84 -11.24
N LYS A 88 -16.24 -12.09 -11.29
CA LYS A 88 -15.60 -12.72 -12.46
C LYS A 88 -16.38 -13.96 -12.86
N ALA A 89 -16.26 -14.41 -14.11
CA ALA A 89 -16.85 -15.68 -14.51
C ALA A 89 -16.24 -16.82 -13.68
N GLU A 90 -17.06 -17.79 -13.30
CA GLU A 90 -16.54 -19.00 -12.67
C GLU A 90 -15.78 -19.81 -13.73
N ASP A 91 -14.46 -19.79 -13.66
CA ASP A 91 -13.61 -20.61 -14.53
C ASP A 91 -13.87 -22.08 -14.17
N SER A 92 -14.72 -22.73 -14.97
CA SER A 92 -15.03 -24.16 -14.87
C SER A 92 -13.75 -24.93 -15.19
N LYS A 93 -12.98 -25.28 -14.16
CA LYS A 93 -11.78 -26.11 -14.29
C LYS A 93 -12.15 -27.57 -14.51
#